data_AF-A0A955WLB0-F1
#
_entry.id   AF-A0A955WLB0-F1
#
_cell.length_a   1.000
_cell.length_b   1.000
_cell.length_c   1.000
_cell.angle_alpha   90.00
_cell.angle_beta   90.00
_cell.angle_gamma   90.00
#
_symmetry.space_group_name_H-M   'P 1'
#
loop_
_entity.id
_entity.type
_entity.pdbx_description
1 polymer ?
#
loop_
_entity_poly.entity_id
_entity_poly.type
_entity_poly.pdbx_seq_one_letter_code
_entity_poly.pdbx_strand_id
1 'polypeptide(L)'
;MTLKVIGAGFGRTGTLSTQRALEMLYEAPCYHMEVVLSRPSHLDAWHDFSVHGRPMDWQALLGGFAAAVDFPICNHFETLMGEFPDARVVLNTRDPEAWWRSLEAMISKMKWLRVARLFSSRARRFGRFIEVEVLQ
;
A
#
# COMPACT_ATOMS: atom_id res chain seq x y z
N MET A 1 -6.23 -16.08 -9.51
CA MET A 1 -7.41 -15.49 -8.86
C MET A 1 -7.41 -14.01 -9.19
N THR A 2 -8.55 -13.44 -9.56
CA THR A 2 -8.68 -12.00 -9.86
C THR A 2 -8.99 -11.20 -8.58
N LEU A 3 -8.58 -9.94 -8.54
CA LEU A 3 -8.84 -9.03 -7.44
C LEU A 3 -10.35 -8.77 -7.31
N LYS A 4 -10.88 -8.83 -6.08
CA LYS A 4 -12.31 -8.65 -5.79
C LYS A 4 -12.61 -7.34 -5.06
N VAL A 5 -11.65 -6.84 -4.27
CA VAL A 5 -11.82 -5.61 -3.48
C VAL A 5 -10.61 -4.70 -3.60
N ILE A 6 -10.86 -3.41 -3.86
CA ILE A 6 -9.87 -2.33 -3.89
C ILE A 6 -10.16 -1.40 -2.72
N GLY A 7 -9.17 -1.18 -1.85
CA GLY A 7 -9.24 -0.26 -0.73
C GLY A 7 -8.75 1.13 -1.13
N ALA A 8 -9.65 2.10 -1.11
CA ALA A 8 -9.33 3.52 -1.29
C ALA A 8 -9.02 4.24 0.04
N GLY A 9 -9.18 3.56 1.18
CA GLY A 9 -8.89 4.12 2.49
C GLY A 9 -7.40 4.28 2.76
N PHE A 10 -6.99 5.47 3.20
CA PHE A 10 -5.61 5.73 3.60
C PHE A 10 -5.15 4.87 4.77
N GLY A 11 -3.84 4.70 4.91
CA GLY A 11 -3.26 4.18 6.13
C GLY A 11 -3.78 4.90 7.37
N ARG A 12 -3.89 4.15 8.47
CA ARG A 12 -4.43 4.62 9.77
C ARG A 12 -5.94 4.84 9.83
N THR A 13 -6.69 4.39 8.83
CA THR A 13 -8.18 4.34 8.82
C THR A 13 -8.75 2.96 9.18
N GLY A 14 -7.92 2.05 9.71
CA GLY A 14 -8.33 0.67 10.05
C GLY A 14 -8.06 -0.36 8.95
N THR A 15 -7.09 -0.09 8.07
CA THR A 15 -6.70 -0.95 6.94
C THR A 15 -6.26 -2.35 7.37
N LEU A 16 -5.53 -2.51 8.49
CA LEU A 16 -5.14 -3.82 9.02
C LEU A 16 -6.35 -4.67 9.42
N SER A 17 -7.33 -4.10 10.12
CA SER A 17 -8.56 -4.83 10.47
C SER A 17 -9.34 -5.21 9.21
N THR A 18 -9.36 -4.31 8.21
CA THR A 18 -10.00 -4.54 6.91
C THR A 18 -9.31 -5.67 6.15
N GLN A 19 -7.98 -5.68 6.11
CA GLN A 19 -7.18 -6.76 5.53
C GLN A 19 -7.57 -8.11 6.13
N ARG A 20 -7.64 -8.22 7.47
CA ARG A 20 -8.01 -9.47 8.14
C ARG A 20 -9.45 -9.90 7.84
N ALA A 21 -10.40 -8.96 7.84
CA ALA A 21 -11.77 -9.27 7.48
C ALA A 21 -11.89 -9.80 6.05
N LEU A 22 -11.17 -9.22 5.09
CA LEU A 22 -11.18 -9.64 3.68
C LEU A 22 -10.48 -10.97 3.48
N GLU A 23 -9.38 -11.23 4.20
CA GLU A 23 -8.69 -12.53 4.19
C GLU A 23 -9.60 -13.65 4.70
N MET A 24 -10.36 -13.38 5.77
CA MET A 24 -11.35 -14.33 6.28
C MET A 24 -12.52 -14.54 5.32
N LEU A 25 -13.05 -13.46 4.73
CA LEU A 25 -14.21 -13.51 3.84
C LEU A 25 -13.94 -14.26 2.53
N TYR A 26 -12.73 -14.11 1.98
CA TYR A 26 -12.38 -14.69 0.68
C TYR A 26 -11.44 -15.88 0.76
N GLU A 27 -11.02 -16.29 1.97
CA GLU A 27 -10.07 -17.38 2.21
C GLU A 27 -8.80 -17.25 1.34
N ALA A 28 -8.33 -16.01 1.17
CA ALA A 28 -7.27 -15.64 0.24
C ALA A 28 -6.54 -14.37 0.73
N PRO A 29 -5.26 -14.17 0.35
CA PRO A 29 -4.47 -13.07 0.90
C PRO A 29 -4.97 -11.70 0.44
N CYS A 30 -4.78 -10.68 1.28
CA CYS A 30 -5.04 -9.29 0.97
C CYS A 30 -3.72 -8.51 0.91
N TYR A 31 -3.51 -7.77 -0.18
CA TYR A 31 -2.35 -6.91 -0.37
C TYR A 31 -2.43 -5.71 0.59
N HIS A 32 -1.30 -5.39 1.24
CA HIS A 32 -1.17 -4.31 2.21
C HIS A 32 0.28 -3.77 2.18
N MET A 33 0.55 -2.61 2.78
CA MET A 33 1.92 -2.05 2.91
C MET A 33 2.93 -3.06 3.49
N GLU A 34 2.47 -3.99 4.34
CA GLU A 34 3.31 -5.05 4.93
C GLU A 34 3.92 -5.98 3.87
N VAL A 35 3.24 -6.16 2.73
CA VAL A 35 3.75 -6.94 1.58
C VAL A 35 4.92 -6.22 0.92
N VAL A 36 4.84 -4.90 0.76
CA VAL A 36 5.93 -4.08 0.21
C VAL A 36 7.16 -4.13 1.11
N LEU A 37 6.96 -4.09 2.43
CA LEU A 37 8.04 -4.19 3.41
C LEU A 37 8.73 -5.55 3.40
N SER A 38 7.94 -6.62 3.34
CA SER A 38 8.43 -8.01 3.47
C SER A 38 8.97 -8.59 2.16
N ARG A 39 8.46 -8.18 0.99
CA ARG A 39 8.85 -8.73 -0.32
C ARG A 39 9.72 -7.76 -1.12
N PRO A 40 11.03 -8.06 -1.31
CA PRO A 40 11.95 -7.19 -2.03
C PRO A 40 11.49 -6.86 -3.47
N SER A 41 10.95 -7.85 -4.19
CA SER A 41 10.49 -7.67 -5.57
C SER A 41 9.32 -6.68 -5.68
N HIS A 42 8.45 -6.62 -4.69
CA HIS A 42 7.34 -5.66 -4.67
C HIS A 42 7.86 -4.25 -4.41
N LEU A 43 8.81 -4.09 -3.48
CA LEU A 43 9.47 -2.81 -3.28
C LEU A 43 10.17 -2.34 -4.56
N ASP A 44 10.84 -3.24 -5.28
CA ASP A 44 11.50 -2.90 -6.54
C ASP A 44 10.49 -2.49 -7.62
N ALA A 45 9.36 -3.19 -7.76
CA ALA A 45 8.29 -2.81 -8.69
C ALA A 45 7.71 -1.41 -8.37
N TRP A 46 7.44 -1.14 -7.09
CA TRP A 46 6.97 0.17 -6.65
C TRP A 46 8.03 1.26 -6.82
N HIS A 47 9.30 0.95 -6.62
CA HIS A 47 10.39 1.89 -6.84
C HIS A 47 10.53 2.24 -8.34
N ASP A 48 10.48 1.25 -9.22
CA ASP A 48 10.52 1.43 -10.67
C ASP A 48 9.32 2.22 -11.20
N PHE A 49 8.12 1.93 -10.69
CA PHE A 49 6.91 2.66 -11.08
C PHE A 49 6.92 4.10 -10.57
N SER A 50 6.97 4.29 -9.25
CA SER A 50 6.72 5.60 -8.62
C SER A 50 7.92 6.54 -8.75
N VAL A 51 9.15 6.02 -8.78
CA VAL A 51 10.38 6.84 -8.81
C VAL A 51 10.98 6.92 -10.21
N HIS A 52 10.84 5.88 -11.03
CA HIS A 52 11.40 5.85 -12.38
C HIS A 52 10.36 6.02 -13.49
N GLY A 53 9.07 6.10 -13.16
CA GLY A 53 8.00 6.30 -14.14
C GLY A 53 7.81 5.12 -15.08
N ARG A 54 8.29 3.92 -14.71
CA ARG A 54 8.08 2.72 -15.52
C ARG A 54 6.63 2.26 -15.39
N PRO A 55 6.02 1.65 -16.42
CA PRO A 55 4.68 1.11 -16.30
C PRO A 55 4.60 0.00 -15.25
N MET A 56 3.48 -0.07 -14.52
CA MET A 56 3.19 -1.16 -13.57
C MET A 56 2.38 -2.25 -14.27
N ASP A 57 2.76 -3.51 -14.09
CA ASP A 57 1.90 -4.66 -14.39
C ASP A 57 1.06 -4.99 -13.15
N TRP A 58 -0.15 -4.44 -13.11
CA TRP A 58 -1.06 -4.59 -11.97
C TRP A 58 -1.53 -6.03 -11.78
N GLN A 59 -1.73 -6.77 -12.88
CA GLN A 59 -2.14 -8.17 -12.84
C GLN A 59 -1.03 -9.05 -12.25
N ALA A 60 0.23 -8.79 -12.60
CA ALA A 60 1.37 -9.49 -12.00
C ALA A 60 1.58 -9.10 -10.53
N LEU A 61 1.52 -7.80 -10.20
CA LEU A 61 1.73 -7.31 -8.84
C LEU A 61 0.69 -7.85 -7.85
N LEU A 62 -0.58 -7.85 -8.25
CA LEU A 62 -1.72 -8.24 -7.43
C LEU A 62 -2.18 -9.68 -7.69
N GLY A 63 -1.44 -10.41 -8.54
CA GLY A 63 -1.71 -11.81 -8.84
C GLY A 63 -1.73 -12.67 -7.58
N GLY A 64 -2.84 -13.37 -7.38
CA GLY A 64 -3.02 -14.27 -6.23
C GLY A 64 -3.58 -13.60 -4.97
N PHE A 65 -3.81 -12.29 -4.98
CA PHE A 65 -4.52 -11.59 -3.90
C PHE A 65 -6.00 -11.44 -4.24
N ALA A 66 -6.86 -11.60 -3.24
CA ALA A 66 -8.30 -11.37 -3.38
C ALA A 66 -8.69 -9.90 -3.12
N ALA A 67 -7.87 -9.17 -2.39
CA ALA A 67 -8.10 -7.77 -2.08
C ALA A 67 -6.78 -7.00 -1.99
N ALA A 68 -6.84 -5.67 -2.09
CA ALA A 68 -5.69 -4.80 -1.94
C ALA A 68 -6.11 -3.51 -1.21
N VAL A 69 -5.45 -3.15 -0.11
CA VAL A 69 -5.80 -2.02 0.74
C VAL A 69 -4.54 -1.29 1.24
N ASP A 70 -4.72 -0.17 1.93
CA ASP A 70 -3.64 0.68 2.48
C ASP A 70 -2.78 1.34 1.39
N PHE A 71 -1.80 2.14 1.82
CA PHE A 71 -0.75 2.59 0.93
C PHE A 71 0.06 1.40 0.39
N PRO A 72 0.57 1.47 -0.84
CA PRO A 72 0.35 2.53 -1.84
C PRO A 72 -0.95 2.36 -2.66
N ILE A 73 -1.69 1.25 -2.48
CA ILE A 73 -2.86 0.89 -3.28
C ILE A 73 -3.93 1.98 -3.31
N CYS A 74 -4.20 2.62 -2.17
CA CYS A 74 -5.22 3.67 -2.08
C CYS A 74 -4.98 4.87 -3.00
N ASN A 75 -3.73 5.15 -3.41
CA ASN A 75 -3.43 6.24 -4.35
C ASN A 75 -3.80 5.91 -5.80
N HIS A 76 -3.94 4.62 -6.11
CA HIS A 76 -4.10 4.11 -7.48
C HIS A 76 -5.45 3.44 -7.69
N PHE A 77 -6.43 3.70 -6.82
CA PHE A 77 -7.72 3.00 -6.86
C PHE A 77 -8.48 3.21 -8.19
N GLU A 78 -8.42 4.40 -8.80
CA GLU A 78 -9.06 4.68 -10.09
C GLU A 78 -8.43 3.88 -11.23
N THR A 79 -7.10 3.83 -11.28
CA THR A 79 -6.37 2.97 -12.24
C THR A 79 -6.76 1.51 -12.04
N LEU A 80 -6.80 1.05 -10.78
CA LEU A 80 -7.16 -0.33 -10.45
C LEU A 80 -8.62 -0.66 -10.78
N MET A 81 -9.54 0.30 -10.71
CA MET A 81 -10.91 0.10 -11.20
C MET A 81 -10.95 -0.16 -12.71
N GLY A 82 -10.06 0.45 -13.48
CA GLY A 82 -9.91 0.16 -14.92
C GLY A 82 -9.33 -1.23 -15.18
N GLU A 83 -8.33 -1.64 -14.41
CA GLU A 83 -7.64 -2.93 -14.55
C GLU A 83 -8.46 -4.12 -14.03
N PHE A 84 -9.28 -3.89 -13.01
CA PHE A 84 -10.11 -4.90 -12.35
C PHE A 84 -11.58 -4.40 -12.29
N PRO A 85 -12.29 -4.35 -13.43
CA PRO A 85 -13.61 -3.72 -13.52
C PRO A 85 -14.70 -4.40 -12.66
N ASP A 86 -14.51 -5.68 -12.33
CA ASP A 86 -15.43 -6.43 -11.48
C ASP A 86 -15.16 -6.24 -9.97
N ALA A 87 -14.02 -5.63 -9.61
CA ALA A 87 -13.67 -5.40 -8.21
C ALA A 87 -14.51 -4.27 -7.60
N ARG A 88 -14.91 -4.46 -6.34
CA ARG A 88 -15.63 -3.43 -5.58
C ARG A 88 -14.64 -2.51 -4.86
N VAL A 89 -14.96 -1.23 -4.80
CA VAL A 89 -14.16 -0.25 -4.04
C VAL A 89 -14.73 -0.07 -2.65
N VAL A 90 -13.86 -0.08 -1.64
CA VAL A 90 -14.19 0.20 -0.24
C VAL A 90 -13.37 1.39 0.25
N LEU A 91 -14.05 2.37 0.82
CA LEU A 91 -13.43 3.54 1.44
C LEU A 91 -13.65 3.50 2.95
N ASN A 92 -12.57 3.25 3.69
CA ASN A 92 -12.56 3.41 5.13
C ASN A 92 -12.39 4.88 5.49
N THR A 93 -13.28 5.41 6.31
CA THR A 93 -13.22 6.79 6.80
C THR A 93 -12.96 6.83 8.30
N ARG A 94 -12.33 7.91 8.76
CA ARG A 94 -12.12 8.21 10.17
C ARG A 94 -12.24 9.73 10.36
N ASP A 95 -12.58 10.16 11.58
CA ASP A 95 -12.45 11.56 11.97
C ASP A 95 -11.07 12.12 11.53
N PRO A 96 -11.00 13.22 10.76
CA PRO A 96 -9.76 13.71 10.18
C PRO A 96 -8.68 14.03 11.21
N GLU A 97 -9.05 14.63 12.34
CA GLU A 97 -8.07 14.98 13.38
C GLU A 97 -7.52 13.73 14.07
N ALA A 98 -8.38 12.77 14.41
CA ALA A 98 -7.97 11.50 14.98
C ALA A 98 -7.12 10.68 14.01
N TRP A 99 -7.42 10.75 12.72
CA TRP A 99 -6.58 10.16 11.66
C TRP A 99 -5.20 10.83 11.64
N TRP A 100 -5.14 12.16 11.58
CA TRP A 100 -3.88 12.91 11.52
C TRP A 100 -2.99 12.61 12.73
N ARG A 101 -3.54 12.69 13.96
CA ARG A 101 -2.82 12.32 15.19
C ARG A 101 -2.27 10.89 15.13
N SER A 102 -3.01 9.95 14.54
CA SER A 102 -2.55 8.56 14.38
C SER A 102 -1.47 8.41 13.33
N LEU A 103 -1.56 9.14 12.22
CA LEU A 103 -0.57 9.17 11.15
C LEU A 103 0.74 9.80 11.61
N GLU A 104 0.69 10.96 12.26
CA GLU A 104 1.86 11.64 12.80
C GLU A 104 2.62 10.77 13.81
N ALA A 105 1.89 10.10 14.72
CA ALA A 105 2.48 9.17 15.67
C ALA A 105 3.20 7.99 14.97
N MET A 106 2.66 7.52 13.84
CA MET A 106 3.27 6.47 13.02
C MET A 106 4.52 6.98 12.29
N ILE A 107 4.46 8.16 11.67
CA ILE A 107 5.59 8.82 10.99
C ILE A 107 6.75 9.10 11.96
N SER A 108 6.46 9.59 13.16
CA SER A 108 7.51 9.87 14.15
C SER A 108 8.30 8.62 14.53
N LYS A 109 7.66 7.45 14.56
CA LYS A 109 8.33 6.16 14.81
C LYS A 109 9.22 5.71 13.64
N MET A 110 9.05 6.27 12.45
CA MET A 110 9.84 5.95 11.27
C MET A 110 11.06 6.86 11.06
N LYS A 111 11.32 7.82 11.97
CA LYS A 111 12.48 8.73 11.87
C LYS A 111 13.83 8.01 11.76
N TRP A 112 13.96 6.80 12.33
CA TRP A 112 15.17 5.98 12.21
C TRP A 112 15.52 5.61 10.76
N LEU A 113 14.53 5.56 9.86
CA LEU A 113 14.76 5.30 8.44
C LEU A 113 15.72 6.33 7.83
N ARG A 114 15.74 7.58 8.30
CA ARG A 114 16.67 8.61 7.83
C ARG A 114 18.13 8.20 8.04
N VAL A 115 18.42 7.56 9.16
CA VAL A 115 19.78 7.06 9.49
C VAL A 115 20.06 5.76 8.73
N ALA A 116 19.10 4.83 8.68
CA ALA A 116 19.25 3.56 7.96
C ALA A 116 19.56 3.74 6.47
N ARG A 117 19.05 4.80 5.85
CA ARG A 117 19.35 5.18 4.46
C ARG A 117 20.83 5.43 4.19
N LEU A 118 21.63 5.80 5.18
CA LEU A 118 23.07 5.98 4.99
C LEU A 118 23.78 4.66 4.71
N PHE A 119 23.31 3.57 5.31
CA PHE A 119 24.03 2.29 5.33
C PHE A 119 23.38 1.19 4.48
N SER A 120 22.12 1.35 4.06
CA SER A 120 21.38 0.33 3.29
C SER A 120 20.78 0.87 2.00
N SER A 121 21.14 0.24 0.87
CA SER A 121 20.54 0.53 -0.44
C SER A 121 19.03 0.26 -0.46
N ARG A 122 18.59 -0.82 0.20
CA ARG A 122 17.17 -1.14 0.37
C ARG A 122 16.44 -0.08 1.18
N ALA A 123 17.04 0.39 2.28
CA ALA A 123 16.47 1.49 3.06
C ALA A 123 16.39 2.79 2.25
N ARG A 124 17.37 3.07 1.36
CA ARG A 124 17.31 4.20 0.41
C ARG A 124 16.16 4.09 -0.58
N ARG A 125 15.98 2.93 -1.21
CA ARG A 125 14.84 2.67 -2.11
C ARG A 125 13.53 2.83 -1.38
N PHE A 126 13.38 2.18 -0.23
CA PHE A 126 12.18 2.28 0.59
C PHE A 126 11.87 3.71 1.04
N GLY A 127 12.87 4.47 1.48
CA GLY A 127 12.69 5.87 1.85
C GLY A 127 12.19 6.74 0.69
N ARG A 128 12.74 6.56 -0.53
CA ARG A 128 12.26 7.29 -1.72
C ARG A 128 10.84 6.89 -2.12
N PHE A 129 10.53 5.60 -2.03
CA PHE A 129 9.18 5.11 -2.26
C PHE A 129 8.18 5.75 -1.28
N ILE A 130 8.48 5.79 0.01
CA ILE A 130 7.61 6.42 1.03
C ILE A 130 7.44 7.93 0.78
N GLU A 131 8.50 8.63 0.38
CA GLU A 131 8.44 10.05 0.03
C GLU A 131 7.46 10.31 -1.13
N VAL A 132 7.41 9.43 -2.12
CA VAL A 132 6.53 9.58 -3.29
C VAL A 132 5.11 9.08 -3.02
N GLU A 133 4.94 7.97 -2.31
CA GLU A 133 3.63 7.28 -2.23
C GLU A 133 2.88 7.51 -0.90
N VAL A 134 3.51 8.11 0.11
CA VAL A 134 2.88 8.24 1.44
C VAL A 134 2.94 9.66 1.99
N LEU A 135 3.96 10.44 1.62
CA LEU A 135 4.23 11.77 2.20
C LEU A 135 4.00 12.93 1.21
N GLN A 136 3.13 12.76 0.22
CA GLN A 136 2.75 13.85 -0.70
C GLN A 136 1.99 14.97 0.02
#